data_AF-A0A0G1VUY0-F1
#
_entry.id   AF-A0A0G1VUY0-F1
#
_cell.length_a   1.000
_cell.length_b   1.000
_cell.length_c   1.000
_cell.angle_alpha   90.00
_cell.angle_beta   90.00
_cell.angle_gamma   90.00
#
_symmetry.space_group_name_H-M   'P 1'
#
loop_
_entity.id
_entity.type
_entity.pdbx_description
1 polymer ?
#
loop_
_entity_poly.entity_id
_entity_poly.type
_entity_poly.pdbx_seq_one_letter_code
_entity_poly.pdbx_strand_id
1 'polypeptide(L)'
;MSGKVRTAGTRSVIYVFLTKMILAFGLEVPLETLFYGQVGLLPLALNLSFPPVIMWITTMQIRLPKKGEQTALVSRTWTILQNFDGLKDEADVLRQSESGNQRGLLYYIFSTLYLVFFVGIFVLIYSMLGKIGFSFFSKFIFIFFLTIIAFFAYRIVQIAKVYSWKGIRRESSSLMEILSLPIIAIGSRLSVGLSKLNFLAFAFDFILEAPFKIILGFVDGWVQFLSIKKEEQIIGQSLA
;
A
#
# COMPACT_ATOMS: atom_id res chain seq x y z
N MET A 1 -13.65 -1.99 18.03
CA MET A 1 -12.42 -1.56 17.31
C MET A 1 -12.16 -2.33 16.01
N SER A 2 -12.55 -3.60 15.88
CA SER A 2 -12.41 -4.39 14.64
C SER A 2 -13.02 -3.72 13.38
N GLY A 3 -14.19 -3.08 13.52
CA GLY A 3 -14.82 -2.36 12.41
C GLY A 3 -14.01 -1.18 11.89
N LYS A 4 -13.34 -0.40 12.76
CA LYS A 4 -12.62 0.84 12.35
C LYS A 4 -11.39 0.54 11.49
N VAL A 5 -10.63 -0.50 11.83
CA VAL A 5 -9.45 -0.94 11.06
C VAL A 5 -9.87 -1.54 9.72
N ARG A 6 -10.95 -2.35 9.70
CA ARG A 6 -11.50 -2.90 8.46
C ARG A 6 -12.00 -1.78 7.54
N THR A 7 -12.73 -0.80 8.07
CA THR A 7 -13.19 0.38 7.32
C THR A 7 -12.01 1.20 6.80
N ALA A 8 -10.94 1.39 7.57
CA ALA A 8 -9.74 2.08 7.12
C ALA A 8 -9.05 1.35 5.95
N GLY A 9 -8.87 0.03 6.06
CA GLY A 9 -8.32 -0.80 4.98
C GLY A 9 -9.18 -0.75 3.71
N THR A 10 -10.50 -0.89 3.84
CA THR A 10 -11.43 -0.78 2.70
C THR A 10 -11.39 0.62 2.07
N ARG A 11 -11.35 1.70 2.85
CA ARG A 11 -11.22 3.07 2.33
C ARG A 11 -9.90 3.27 1.58
N SER A 12 -8.79 2.74 2.08
CA SER A 12 -7.50 2.79 1.38
C SER A 12 -7.52 2.03 0.06
N VAL A 13 -8.18 0.87 -0.01
CA VAL A 13 -8.36 0.12 -1.27
C VAL A 13 -9.17 0.91 -2.28
N ILE A 14 -10.28 1.52 -1.85
CA ILE A 14 -11.12 2.35 -2.71
C ILE A 14 -10.34 3.55 -3.23
N TYR A 15 -9.60 4.24 -2.36
CA TYR A 15 -8.82 5.42 -2.76
C TYR A 15 -7.78 5.06 -3.83
N VAL A 16 -6.97 4.02 -3.59
CA VAL A 16 -5.95 3.59 -4.56
C VAL A 16 -6.56 3.10 -5.86
N PHE A 17 -7.71 2.41 -5.81
CA PHE A 17 -8.43 2.02 -7.01
C PHE A 17 -8.84 3.23 -7.83
N LEU A 18 -9.50 4.22 -7.22
CA LEU A 18 -9.94 5.44 -7.89
C LEU A 18 -8.75 6.23 -8.46
N THR A 19 -7.67 6.40 -7.69
CA THR A 19 -6.43 7.01 -8.15
C THR A 19 -5.88 6.32 -9.40
N LYS A 20 -5.86 4.98 -9.41
CA LYS A 20 -5.39 4.20 -10.55
C LYS A 20 -6.31 4.34 -11.75
N MET A 21 -7.64 4.40 -11.56
CA MET A 21 -8.59 4.65 -12.64
C MET A 21 -8.35 6.01 -13.30
N ILE A 22 -8.22 7.08 -12.51
CA ILE A 22 -7.99 8.43 -13.04
C ILE A 22 -6.69 8.46 -13.86
N LEU A 23 -5.61 7.88 -13.33
CA LEU A 23 -4.33 7.87 -14.03
C LEU A 23 -4.33 6.93 -15.26
N ALA A 24 -5.07 5.82 -15.21
CA ALA A 24 -5.23 4.94 -16.37
C ALA A 24 -5.98 5.65 -17.50
N PHE A 25 -7.12 6.31 -17.23
CA PHE A 25 -7.86 7.02 -18.25
C PHE A 25 -7.22 8.35 -18.67
N GLY A 26 -6.56 9.05 -17.75
CA GLY A 26 -5.96 10.36 -18.00
C GLY A 26 -4.58 10.32 -18.64
N LEU A 27 -3.79 9.27 -18.39
CA LEU A 27 -2.44 9.14 -18.94
C LEU A 27 -2.25 7.85 -19.73
N GLU A 28 -2.59 6.69 -19.16
CA GLU A 28 -2.23 5.40 -19.76
C GLU A 28 -2.94 5.13 -21.09
N VAL A 29 -4.26 5.34 -21.15
CA VAL A 29 -5.08 5.15 -22.37
C VAL A 29 -4.67 6.14 -23.48
N PRO A 30 -4.52 7.45 -23.21
CA PRO A 30 -3.99 8.37 -24.21
C PRO A 30 -2.59 8.00 -24.71
N LEU A 31 -1.68 7.64 -23.82
CA LEU A 31 -0.31 7.25 -24.19
C LEU A 31 -0.30 5.97 -25.04
N GLU A 32 -1.07 4.95 -24.68
CA GLU A 32 -1.16 3.73 -25.50
C GLU A 32 -1.76 4.02 -26.87
N THR A 33 -2.82 4.81 -26.94
CA THR A 33 -3.49 5.13 -28.21
C THR A 33 -2.58 5.97 -29.11
N LEU A 34 -1.83 6.93 -28.56
CA LEU A 34 -0.89 7.77 -29.31
C LEU A 34 0.33 7.01 -29.84
N PHE A 35 0.92 6.12 -29.04
CA PHE A 35 2.18 5.43 -29.41
C PHE A 35 1.98 4.07 -30.07
N TYR A 36 0.91 3.35 -29.74
CA TYR A 36 0.68 1.97 -30.19
C TYR A 36 -0.65 1.79 -30.95
N GLY A 37 -1.49 2.82 -31.04
CA GLY A 37 -2.72 2.83 -31.85
C GLY A 37 -3.88 1.97 -31.35
N GLN A 38 -3.64 1.11 -30.36
CA GLN A 38 -4.65 0.23 -29.77
C GLN A 38 -4.38 0.01 -28.28
N VAL A 39 -5.46 -0.08 -27.51
CA VAL A 39 -5.43 -0.36 -26.09
C VAL A 39 -5.79 -1.82 -25.88
N GLY A 40 -4.86 -2.58 -25.31
CA GLY A 40 -5.11 -3.98 -24.98
C GLY A 40 -6.10 -4.08 -23.81
N LEU A 41 -7.31 -4.59 -24.07
CA LEU A 41 -8.36 -4.67 -23.05
C LEU A 41 -7.94 -5.53 -21.85
N LEU A 42 -7.23 -6.63 -22.10
CA LEU A 42 -6.72 -7.52 -21.05
C LEU A 42 -5.55 -6.89 -20.24
N PRO A 43 -4.50 -6.31 -20.86
CA PRO A 43 -3.51 -5.50 -20.16
C PRO A 43 -4.11 -4.38 -19.32
N LEU A 44 -5.08 -3.63 -19.87
CA LEU A 44 -5.75 -2.54 -19.16
C LEU A 44 -6.52 -3.05 -17.95
N ALA A 45 -7.32 -4.10 -18.12
CA ALA A 45 -8.10 -4.70 -17.04
C ALA A 45 -7.21 -5.23 -15.91
N LEU A 46 -6.11 -5.91 -16.25
CA LEU A 46 -5.15 -6.39 -15.26
C LEU A 46 -4.43 -5.22 -14.56
N ASN A 47 -4.01 -4.21 -15.31
CA ASN A 47 -3.38 -3.03 -14.73
C ASN A 47 -4.28 -2.28 -13.74
N LEU A 48 -5.58 -2.23 -14.04
CA LEU A 48 -6.57 -1.56 -13.19
C LEU A 48 -6.92 -2.38 -11.95
N SER A 49 -7.07 -3.71 -12.09
CA SER A 49 -7.58 -4.58 -11.04
C SER A 49 -6.50 -5.16 -10.12
N PHE A 50 -5.31 -5.43 -10.65
CA PHE A 50 -4.27 -6.17 -9.94
C PHE A 50 -3.78 -5.44 -8.66
N PRO A 51 -3.48 -4.12 -8.69
CA PRO A 51 -3.02 -3.45 -7.47
C PRO A 51 -4.07 -3.35 -6.35
N PRO A 52 -5.35 -2.98 -6.60
CA PRO A 52 -6.41 -3.05 -5.60
C PRO A 52 -6.61 -4.45 -5.02
N VAL A 53 -6.53 -5.50 -5.86
CA VAL A 53 -6.66 -6.89 -5.42
C VAL A 53 -5.54 -7.26 -4.46
N ILE A 54 -4.29 -6.91 -4.76
CA ILE A 54 -3.15 -7.14 -3.86
C ILE A 54 -3.36 -6.46 -2.51
N MET A 55 -3.80 -5.20 -2.50
CA MET A 55 -4.05 -4.52 -1.23
C MET A 55 -5.22 -5.11 -0.46
N TRP A 56 -6.29 -5.50 -1.15
CA TRP A 56 -7.43 -6.15 -0.52
C TRP A 56 -7.00 -7.44 0.18
N ILE A 57 -6.24 -8.30 -0.51
CA ILE A 57 -5.70 -9.55 0.06
C ILE A 57 -4.81 -9.23 1.27
N THR A 58 -3.89 -8.27 1.14
CA THR A 58 -2.93 -7.91 2.20
C THR A 58 -3.64 -7.33 3.43
N THR A 59 -4.65 -6.47 3.23
CA THR A 59 -5.39 -5.84 4.32
C THR A 59 -6.36 -6.79 5.00
N MET A 60 -6.93 -7.77 4.28
CA MET A 60 -7.75 -8.82 4.87
C MET A 60 -6.97 -9.74 5.82
N GLN A 61 -5.68 -9.95 5.57
CA GLN A 61 -4.83 -10.78 6.42
C GLN A 61 -4.47 -10.10 7.76
N ILE A 62 -4.84 -8.83 7.96
CA ILE A 62 -4.58 -8.09 9.20
C ILE A 62 -5.51 -8.59 10.31
N ARG A 63 -4.95 -9.29 11.30
CA ARG A 63 -5.64 -9.63 12.55
C ARG A 63 -5.42 -8.53 13.57
N LEU A 64 -6.49 -8.00 14.15
CA LEU A 64 -6.37 -7.09 15.31
C LEU A 64 -5.91 -7.87 16.55
N PRO A 65 -5.17 -7.22 17.46
CA PRO A 65 -4.69 -7.85 18.69
C PRO A 65 -5.86 -8.33 19.56
N LYS A 66 -5.76 -9.58 20.05
CA LYS A 66 -6.75 -10.16 20.98
C LYS A 66 -6.64 -9.50 22.36
N LYS A 67 -7.72 -9.49 23.15
CA LYS A 67 -7.73 -8.89 24.50
C LYS A 67 -6.58 -9.36 25.40
N GLY A 68 -6.15 -10.63 25.28
CA GLY A 68 -5.01 -11.16 26.03
C GLY A 68 -3.63 -10.62 25.60
N GLU A 69 -3.48 -10.17 24.35
CA GLU A 69 -2.26 -9.52 23.87
C GLU A 69 -2.15 -8.09 24.40
N GLN A 70 -3.29 -7.41 24.59
CA GLN A 70 -3.34 -6.05 25.15
C GLN A 70 -2.93 -6.04 26.63
N THR A 71 -3.40 -7.01 27.42
CA THR A 71 -2.99 -7.14 28.83
C THR A 71 -1.52 -7.53 28.97
N ALA A 72 -0.99 -8.34 28.05
CA ALA A 72 0.44 -8.67 27.99
C ALA A 72 1.32 -7.47 27.63
N LEU A 73 0.83 -6.57 26.77
CA LEU A 73 1.50 -5.29 26.48
C LEU A 73 1.59 -4.41 27.72
N VAL A 74 0.46 -4.20 28.42
CA VAL A 74 0.43 -3.36 29.63
C VAL A 74 1.33 -3.93 30.72
N SER A 75 1.30 -5.25 30.95
CA SER A 75 2.15 -5.87 31.96
C SER A 75 3.64 -5.75 31.62
N ARG A 76 4.02 -5.88 30.35
CA ARG A 76 5.41 -5.70 29.90
C ARG A 76 5.87 -4.26 30.04
N THR A 77 5.03 -3.27 29.69
CA THR A 77 5.35 -1.84 29.89
C THR A 77 5.60 -1.56 31.36
N TRP A 78 4.80 -2.16 32.25
CA TRP A 78 4.99 -2.08 33.69
C TRP A 78 6.30 -2.76 34.14
N THR A 79 6.62 -3.96 33.63
CA THR A 79 7.89 -4.64 33.89
C THR A 79 9.10 -3.83 33.41
N ILE A 80 9.03 -3.20 32.24
CA ILE A 80 10.11 -2.36 31.70
C ILE A 80 10.30 -1.11 32.57
N LEU A 81 9.20 -0.48 33.01
CA LEU A 81 9.25 0.69 33.88
C LEU A 81 9.84 0.35 35.25
N GLN A 82 9.51 -0.83 35.80
CA GLN A 82 10.03 -1.29 37.10
C GLN A 82 11.49 -1.77 37.05
N ASN A 83 11.95 -2.29 35.92
CA ASN A 83 13.31 -2.83 35.74
C ASN A 83 14.18 -1.93 34.86
N PHE A 84 13.84 -0.64 34.75
CA PHE A 84 14.46 0.29 33.81
C PHE A 84 15.97 0.39 33.98
N ASP A 85 16.45 0.38 35.22
CA ASP A 85 17.89 0.45 35.54
C ASP A 85 18.65 -0.83 35.20
N GLY A 86 18.01 -2.01 35.29
CA GLY A 86 18.62 -3.30 34.89
C GLY A 86 18.58 -3.57 33.38
N LEU A 87 17.59 -2.99 32.68
CA LEU A 87 17.44 -3.10 31.22
C LEU A 87 18.28 -2.07 30.45
N LYS A 88 18.83 -1.07 31.13
CA LYS A 88 19.72 -0.06 30.56
C LYS A 88 21.08 -0.62 30.15
N ASP A 89 21.51 -1.67 30.87
CA ASP A 89 22.77 -2.39 30.67
C ASP A 89 22.59 -3.71 29.90
N GLU A 90 21.34 -4.15 29.64
CA GLU A 90 21.10 -5.21 28.66
C GLU A 90 21.55 -4.68 27.30
N ALA A 91 22.55 -5.35 26.71
CA ALA A 91 23.10 -5.00 25.42
C ALA A 91 21.94 -4.83 24.43
N ASP A 92 21.75 -3.58 23.99
CA ASP A 92 20.76 -3.25 22.98
C ASP A 92 21.06 -4.11 21.75
N VAL A 93 20.23 -5.13 21.53
CA VAL A 93 20.38 -6.10 20.43
C VAL A 93 20.36 -5.38 19.07
N LEU A 94 19.88 -4.12 19.03
CA LEU A 94 19.91 -3.25 17.86
C LEU A 94 21.23 -2.47 17.68
N ARG A 95 22.01 -2.22 18.74
CA ARG A 95 23.35 -1.57 18.65
C ARG A 95 24.47 -2.54 18.31
N GLN A 96 24.27 -3.85 18.46
CA GLN A 96 25.32 -4.84 18.16
C GLN A 96 25.56 -5.05 16.65
N SER A 97 24.93 -4.26 15.77
CA SER A 97 25.24 -4.22 14.33
C SER A 97 26.31 -3.19 13.95
N GLU A 98 26.87 -2.43 14.89
CA GLU A 98 28.11 -1.69 14.65
C GLU A 98 29.35 -2.59 14.75
N SER A 99 29.26 -3.81 14.19
CA SER A 99 30.44 -4.63 13.95
C SER A 99 31.28 -3.96 12.86
N GLY A 100 32.28 -3.22 13.33
CA GLY A 100 33.20 -2.44 12.52
C GLY A 100 33.74 -3.17 11.31
N ASN A 101 33.68 -2.46 10.17
CA ASN A 101 34.67 -2.40 9.10
C ASN A 101 35.30 -3.68 8.51
N GLN A 102 34.81 -4.89 8.80
CA GLN A 102 35.24 -6.11 8.11
C GLN A 102 34.27 -6.44 6.98
N ARG A 103 34.23 -5.57 5.95
CA ARG A 103 33.60 -5.92 4.65
C ARG A 103 34.50 -6.94 3.92
N GLY A 104 34.57 -8.16 4.46
CA GLY A 104 35.31 -9.26 3.85
C GLY A 104 34.71 -9.70 2.52
N LEU A 105 35.42 -10.56 1.80
CA LEU A 105 34.99 -11.13 0.51
C LEU A 105 33.57 -11.72 0.56
N LEU A 106 33.19 -12.35 1.68
CA LEU A 106 31.84 -12.86 1.90
C LEU A 106 30.75 -11.77 1.87
N TYR A 107 31.00 -10.59 2.45
CA TYR A 107 30.05 -9.48 2.41
C TYR A 107 29.80 -9.02 0.97
N TYR A 108 30.86 -8.92 0.17
CA TYR A 108 30.75 -8.57 -1.24
C TYR A 108 29.95 -9.61 -2.03
N ILE A 109 30.23 -10.91 -1.83
CA ILE A 109 29.48 -11.99 -2.47
C ILE A 109 27.99 -11.91 -2.10
N PHE A 110 27.66 -11.79 -0.82
CA PHE A 110 26.27 -11.69 -0.38
C PHE A 110 25.57 -10.43 -0.89
N SER A 111 26.28 -9.30 -0.94
CA SER A 111 25.75 -8.04 -1.49
C SER A 111 25.45 -8.17 -2.99
N THR A 112 26.36 -8.79 -3.76
CA THR A 112 26.15 -9.06 -5.18
C THR A 112 24.98 -10.02 -5.40
N LEU A 113 24.89 -11.12 -4.64
CA LEU A 113 23.75 -12.04 -4.71
C LEU A 113 22.43 -11.33 -4.38
N TYR A 114 22.42 -10.47 -3.37
CA TYR A 114 21.25 -9.66 -3.03
C TYR A 114 20.87 -8.71 -4.16
N LEU A 115 21.83 -8.05 -4.81
CA LEU A 115 21.58 -7.19 -5.96
C LEU A 115 21.01 -7.98 -7.14
N VAL A 116 21.57 -9.15 -7.45
CA VAL A 116 21.07 -10.03 -8.51
C VAL A 116 19.64 -10.48 -8.20
N PHE A 117 19.34 -10.87 -6.96
CA PHE A 117 17.99 -11.18 -6.53
C PHE A 117 17.04 -9.98 -6.70
N PHE A 118 17.47 -8.80 -6.25
CA PHE A 118 16.71 -7.57 -6.35
C PHE A 118 16.34 -7.24 -7.81
N VAL A 119 17.32 -7.23 -8.70
CA VAL A 119 17.11 -6.99 -10.15
C VAL A 119 16.29 -8.13 -10.76
N GLY A 120 16.58 -9.37 -10.37
CA GLY A 120 15.89 -10.57 -10.84
C GLY A 120 14.37 -10.51 -10.62
N ILE A 121 13.91 -9.98 -9.48
CA ILE A 121 12.48 -9.76 -9.23
C ILE A 121 11.87 -8.79 -10.23
N PHE A 122 12.52 -7.67 -10.51
CA PHE A 122 12.00 -6.70 -11.49
C PHE A 122 12.03 -7.23 -12.92
N VAL A 123 13.08 -7.96 -13.30
CA VAL A 123 13.18 -8.62 -14.62
C VAL A 123 12.09 -9.68 -14.77
N LEU A 124 11.82 -10.47 -13.73
CA LEU A 124 10.74 -11.46 -13.72
C LEU A 124 9.37 -10.80 -13.93
N ILE A 125 9.06 -9.75 -13.15
CA ILE A 125 7.81 -9.01 -13.27
C ILE A 125 7.69 -8.42 -14.68
N TYR A 126 8.72 -7.71 -15.16
CA TYR A 126 8.74 -7.10 -16.49
C TYR A 126 8.50 -8.12 -17.62
N SER A 127 9.12 -9.30 -17.51
CA SER A 127 8.98 -10.38 -18.49
C SER A 127 7.58 -11.00 -18.45
N MET A 128 7.00 -11.20 -17.27
CA MET A 128 5.62 -11.67 -17.11
C MET A 128 4.62 -10.71 -17.74
N LEU A 129 4.76 -9.41 -17.51
CA LEU A 129 3.91 -8.40 -18.14
C LEU A 129 4.05 -8.40 -19.67
N GLY A 130 5.26 -8.65 -20.19
CA GLY A 130 5.50 -8.79 -21.63
C GLY A 130 4.68 -9.92 -22.26
N LYS A 131 4.58 -11.07 -21.59
CA LYS A 131 3.77 -12.21 -22.07
C LYS A 131 2.27 -11.92 -22.11
N ILE A 132 1.81 -10.98 -21.28
CA ILE A 132 0.40 -10.56 -21.19
C ILE A 132 0.06 -9.54 -22.28
N GLY A 133 1.05 -8.98 -22.98
CA GLY A 133 0.86 -7.99 -24.04
C GLY A 133 0.95 -6.53 -23.56
N PHE A 134 1.54 -6.29 -22.39
CA PHE A 134 1.76 -4.90 -21.94
C PHE A 134 2.76 -4.17 -22.84
N SER A 135 2.45 -2.93 -23.19
CA SER A 135 3.38 -2.01 -23.86
C SER A 135 4.54 -1.61 -22.94
N PHE A 136 5.59 -0.97 -23.48
CA PHE A 136 6.70 -0.47 -22.68
C PHE A 136 6.24 0.51 -21.59
N PHE A 137 5.41 1.49 -21.95
CA PHE A 137 4.91 2.50 -21.01
C PHE A 137 4.00 1.89 -19.96
N SER A 138 3.13 0.97 -20.35
CA SER A 138 2.20 0.31 -19.43
C SER A 138 2.93 -0.58 -18.44
N LYS A 139 4.02 -1.25 -18.84
CA LYS A 139 4.91 -1.95 -17.89
C LYS A 139 5.50 -1.00 -16.87
N PHE A 140 6.02 0.14 -17.31
CA PHE A 140 6.63 1.12 -16.42
C PHE A 140 5.62 1.68 -15.42
N ILE A 141 4.45 2.13 -15.91
CA ILE A 141 3.36 2.64 -15.09
C ILE A 141 2.87 1.56 -14.11
N PHE A 142 2.68 0.32 -14.56
CA PHE A 142 2.27 -0.79 -13.70
C PHE A 142 3.28 -1.04 -12.58
N ILE A 143 4.57 -1.18 -12.91
CA ILE A 143 5.62 -1.46 -11.92
C ILE A 143 5.74 -0.30 -10.91
N PHE A 144 5.69 0.94 -11.38
CA PHE A 144 5.67 2.13 -10.54
C PHE A 144 4.54 2.06 -9.50
N PHE A 145 3.32 1.82 -9.96
CA PHE A 145 2.17 1.68 -9.06
C PHE A 145 2.28 0.48 -8.13
N LEU A 146 2.70 -0.68 -8.64
CA LEU A 146 2.89 -1.90 -7.87
C LEU A 146 3.82 -1.64 -6.67
N THR A 147 4.94 -0.95 -6.88
CA THR A 147 5.90 -0.64 -5.81
C THR A 147 5.33 0.31 -4.76
N ILE A 148 4.67 1.40 -5.18
CA ILE A 148 4.02 2.36 -4.27
C ILE A 148 2.95 1.68 -3.42
N ILE A 149 2.11 0.88 -4.05
CA ILE A 149 0.97 0.22 -3.42
C ILE A 149 1.45 -0.86 -2.46
N ALA A 150 2.44 -1.67 -2.84
CA ALA A 150 3.07 -2.62 -1.95
C ALA A 150 3.68 -1.94 -0.71
N PHE A 151 4.35 -0.79 -0.88
CA PHE A 151 4.87 0.00 0.22
C PHE A 151 3.76 0.49 1.17
N PHE A 152 2.67 1.03 0.63
CA PHE A 152 1.55 1.48 1.48
C PHE A 152 0.88 0.32 2.21
N ALA A 153 0.65 -0.81 1.53
CA ALA A 153 0.10 -2.00 2.16
C ALA A 153 1.01 -2.49 3.30
N TYR A 154 2.32 -2.55 3.07
CA TYR A 154 3.31 -2.87 4.10
C TYR A 154 3.25 -1.89 5.28
N ARG A 155 3.17 -0.57 5.02
CA ARG A 155 3.06 0.46 6.06
C ARG A 155 1.81 0.28 6.92
N ILE A 156 0.65 -0.02 6.31
CA ILE A 156 -0.60 -0.29 7.03
C ILE A 156 -0.45 -1.52 7.93
N VAL A 157 0.14 -2.60 7.41
CA VAL A 157 0.39 -3.83 8.17
C VAL A 157 1.32 -3.57 9.35
N GLN A 158 2.39 -2.80 9.17
CA GLN A 158 3.34 -2.47 10.25
C GLN A 158 2.68 -1.66 11.36
N ILE A 159 1.87 -0.66 11.02
CA ILE A 159 1.11 0.12 12.01
C ILE A 159 0.20 -0.81 12.82
N ALA A 160 -0.44 -1.80 12.21
CA ALA A 160 -1.26 -2.78 12.92
C ALA A 160 -0.41 -3.72 13.82
N LYS A 161 0.76 -4.17 13.35
CA LYS A 161 1.68 -5.05 14.09
C LYS A 161 2.24 -4.39 15.36
N VAL A 162 2.46 -3.06 15.37
CA VAL A 162 2.92 -2.31 16.56
C VAL A 162 1.97 -2.49 17.76
N TYR A 163 0.68 -2.73 17.50
CA TYR A 163 -0.32 -2.93 18.57
C TYR A 163 -0.51 -4.40 18.96
N SER A 164 0.19 -5.33 18.34
CA SER A 164 0.14 -6.76 18.67
C SER A 164 1.45 -7.21 19.33
N TRP A 165 1.35 -7.70 20.57
CA TRP A 165 2.48 -8.37 21.21
C TRP A 165 2.51 -9.82 20.75
N LYS A 166 3.37 -10.11 19.77
CA LYS A 166 3.92 -11.45 19.63
C LYS A 166 5.21 -11.46 20.44
N GLY A 167 5.25 -12.27 21.50
CA GLY A 167 6.48 -12.48 22.27
C GLY A 167 7.65 -12.88 21.37
N ILE A 168 8.87 -12.81 21.92
CA ILE A 168 10.14 -13.12 21.24
C ILE A 168 10.15 -14.58 20.74
N ARG A 169 9.41 -14.86 19.67
CA ARG A 169 9.57 -16.04 18.84
C ARG A 169 10.15 -15.51 17.55
N ARG A 170 11.29 -16.06 17.13
CA ARG A 170 11.82 -15.89 15.77
C ARG A 170 10.76 -16.42 14.81
N GLU A 171 9.88 -15.55 14.34
CA GLU A 171 8.98 -15.86 13.24
C GLU A 171 9.86 -15.88 11.99
N SER A 172 10.01 -17.06 11.38
CA SER A 172 10.71 -17.17 10.10
C SER A 172 10.03 -16.23 9.12
N SER A 173 10.79 -15.32 8.51
CA SER A 173 10.27 -14.48 7.44
C SER A 173 9.68 -15.38 6.37
N SER A 174 8.44 -15.09 5.97
CA SER A 174 7.79 -15.85 4.91
C SER A 174 8.50 -15.60 3.59
N LEU A 175 8.53 -16.59 2.69
CA LEU A 175 9.05 -16.40 1.32
C LEU A 175 8.38 -15.20 0.63
N MET A 176 7.09 -14.97 0.91
CA MET A 176 6.35 -13.83 0.38
C MET A 176 6.88 -12.49 0.92
N GLU A 177 7.29 -12.43 2.19
CA GLU A 177 7.90 -11.24 2.77
C GLU A 177 9.26 -10.97 2.11
N ILE A 178 10.09 -12.01 1.92
CA ILE A 178 11.41 -11.89 1.29
C ILE A 178 11.28 -11.44 -0.18
N LEU A 179 10.38 -12.05 -0.96
CA LEU A 179 10.14 -11.71 -2.36
C LEU A 179 9.55 -10.30 -2.55
N SER A 180 8.77 -9.81 -1.58
CA SER A 180 8.21 -8.45 -1.65
C SER A 180 9.20 -7.36 -1.25
N LEU A 181 10.33 -7.69 -0.59
CA LEU A 181 11.30 -6.70 -0.12
C LEU A 181 11.80 -5.76 -1.23
N PRO A 182 12.24 -6.22 -2.42
CA PRO A 182 12.71 -5.31 -3.47
C PRO A 182 11.64 -4.33 -3.93
N ILE A 183 10.40 -4.82 -4.04
CA ILE A 183 9.24 -4.04 -4.48
C ILE A 183 8.91 -2.95 -3.45
N ILE A 184 8.85 -3.32 -2.17
CA ILE A 184 8.59 -2.41 -1.05
C ILE A 184 9.71 -1.38 -0.91
N ALA A 185 10.97 -1.79 -1.08
CA ALA A 185 12.13 -0.90 -0.96
C ALA A 185 12.12 0.21 -2.01
N ILE A 186 11.82 -0.11 -3.28
CA ILE A 186 11.64 0.90 -4.33
C ILE A 186 10.45 1.80 -4.01
N GLY A 187 9.30 1.22 -3.63
CA GLY A 187 8.11 1.98 -3.30
C GLY A 187 8.32 2.98 -2.17
N SER A 188 9.06 2.58 -1.13
CA SER A 188 9.43 3.45 -0.02
C SER A 188 10.27 4.64 -0.48
N ARG A 189 11.30 4.39 -1.30
CA ARG A 189 12.18 5.45 -1.84
C ARG A 189 11.40 6.40 -2.76
N LEU A 190 10.53 5.87 -3.60
CA LEU A 190 9.65 6.68 -4.46
C LEU A 190 8.71 7.54 -3.62
N SER A 191 8.06 6.97 -2.60
CA SER A 191 7.13 7.70 -1.75
C SER A 191 7.81 8.87 -1.02
N VAL A 192 9.02 8.66 -0.48
CA VAL A 192 9.81 9.72 0.17
C VAL A 192 10.34 10.74 -0.84
N GLY A 193 10.69 10.31 -2.05
CA GLY A 193 11.12 11.19 -3.13
C GLY A 193 10.00 12.12 -3.60
N LEU A 194 8.81 11.56 -3.85
CA LEU A 194 7.64 12.31 -4.29
C LEU A 194 7.18 13.34 -3.25
N SER A 195 7.25 13.03 -1.95
CA SER A 195 6.88 13.98 -0.89
C SER A 195 7.82 15.18 -0.78
N LYS A 196 9.04 15.10 -1.35
CA LYS A 196 10.00 16.22 -1.38
C LYS A 196 9.83 17.12 -2.59
N LEU A 197 9.02 16.72 -3.58
CA LEU A 197 8.82 17.44 -4.82
C LEU A 197 7.51 18.24 -4.75
N ASN A 198 7.59 19.48 -4.27
CA ASN A 198 6.41 20.35 -4.04
C ASN A 198 5.47 20.45 -5.26
N PHE A 199 6.00 20.57 -6.48
CA PHE A 199 5.17 20.63 -7.69
C PHE A 199 4.44 19.32 -7.97
N LEU A 200 5.11 18.18 -7.77
CA LEU A 200 4.47 16.88 -7.97
C LEU A 200 3.42 16.61 -6.90
N ALA A 201 3.69 16.95 -5.63
CA ALA A 201 2.70 16.86 -4.56
C ALA A 201 1.44 17.66 -4.89
N PHE A 202 1.59 18.92 -5.33
CA PHE A 202 0.48 19.76 -5.80
C PHE A 202 -0.25 19.16 -7.02
N ALA A 203 0.49 18.65 -8.01
CA ALA A 203 -0.11 18.04 -9.20
C ALA A 203 -0.88 16.75 -8.85
N PHE A 204 -0.35 15.92 -7.96
CA PHE A 204 -1.04 14.73 -7.47
C PHE A 204 -2.28 15.11 -6.65
N ASP A 205 -2.20 16.08 -5.74
CA ASP A 205 -3.38 16.55 -5.01
C ASP A 205 -4.45 17.05 -5.97
N PHE A 206 -4.09 17.82 -7.01
CA PHE A 206 -5.05 18.28 -8.01
C PHE A 206 -5.67 17.12 -8.84
N ILE A 207 -4.84 16.22 -9.37
CA ILE A 207 -5.28 15.07 -10.18
C ILE A 207 -6.16 14.12 -9.36
N LEU A 208 -5.92 13.98 -8.06
CA LEU A 208 -6.65 13.05 -7.20
C LEU A 208 -7.88 13.70 -6.54
N GLU A 209 -7.77 14.92 -6.05
CA GLU A 209 -8.80 15.59 -5.26
C GLU A 209 -9.91 16.20 -6.13
N ALA A 210 -9.58 16.80 -7.27
CA ALA A 210 -10.56 17.44 -8.16
C ALA A 210 -11.63 16.48 -8.69
N PRO A 211 -11.29 15.31 -9.29
CA PRO A 211 -12.31 14.36 -9.74
C PRO A 211 -13.11 13.75 -8.58
N PHE A 212 -12.48 13.57 -7.42
CA PHE A 212 -13.18 13.06 -6.23
C PHE A 212 -14.23 14.05 -5.72
N LYS A 213 -13.91 15.35 -5.67
CA LYS A 213 -14.87 16.42 -5.32
C LYS A 213 -16.06 16.46 -6.28
N ILE A 214 -15.83 16.25 -7.58
CA ILE A 214 -16.91 16.20 -8.59
C ILE A 214 -17.85 15.02 -8.33
N ILE A 215 -17.31 13.83 -8.07
CA ILE A 215 -18.12 12.64 -7.76
C ILE A 215 -18.92 12.84 -6.47
N LEU A 216 -18.30 13.37 -5.41
CA LEU A 216 -19.00 13.66 -4.16
C LEU A 216 -20.12 14.68 -4.36
N GLY A 217 -19.87 15.78 -5.09
CA GLY A 217 -20.90 16.77 -5.39
C GLY A 217 -22.07 16.18 -6.17
N PHE A 218 -21.81 15.25 -7.09
CA PHE A 218 -22.87 14.51 -7.78
C PHE A 218 -23.68 13.62 -6.82
N VAL A 219 -23.01 12.88 -5.93
CA VAL A 219 -23.68 12.02 -4.94
C VAL A 219 -24.52 12.84 -3.97
N ASP A 220 -24.02 13.96 -3.49
CA ASP A 220 -24.76 14.87 -2.61
C ASP A 220 -26.01 15.41 -3.30
N GLY A 221 -25.88 15.84 -4.56
CA GLY A 221 -27.01 16.27 -5.39
C GLY A 221 -28.05 15.16 -5.60
N TRP A 222 -27.60 13.92 -5.81
CA TRP A 222 -28.48 12.76 -5.94
C TRP A 222 -29.24 12.46 -4.64
N VAL A 223 -28.57 12.52 -3.48
CA VAL A 223 -29.20 12.32 -2.17
C VAL A 223 -30.25 13.40 -1.92
N GLN A 224 -29.94 14.65 -2.24
CA GLN A 224 -30.88 15.77 -2.12
C GLN A 224 -32.09 15.60 -3.05
N PHE A 225 -31.89 15.16 -4.28
CA PHE A 225 -32.99 14.84 -5.19
C PHE A 225 -33.91 13.74 -4.62
N LEU A 226 -33.33 12.67 -4.06
CA LEU A 226 -34.09 11.60 -3.42
C LEU A 226 -34.86 12.07 -2.17
N SER A 227 -34.29 12.98 -1.37
CA SER A 227 -34.99 13.52 -0.20
C SER A 227 -36.20 14.36 -0.61
N ILE A 228 -36.06 15.20 -1.65
CA ILE A 228 -37.17 16.00 -2.20
C ILE A 228 -38.27 15.08 -2.75
N LYS A 229 -37.90 14.08 -3.57
CA LYS A 229 -38.84 13.08 -4.11
C LYS A 229 -39.62 12.33 -3.02
N LYS A 230 -38.95 12.00 -1.92
CA LYS A 230 -39.56 11.32 -0.77
C LYS A 230 -40.57 12.24 -0.06
N GLU A 231 -40.22 13.52 0.14
CA GLU A 231 -41.14 14.49 0.74
C GLU A 231 -42.38 14.73 -0.13
N GLU A 232 -42.22 14.86 -1.45
CA GLU A 232 -43.33 14.97 -2.40
C GLU A 232 -44.30 13.79 -2.32
N GLN A 233 -43.79 12.55 -2.21
CA GLN A 233 -44.62 11.35 -2.12
C GLN A 233 -45.35 11.21 -0.78
N ILE A 234 -44.73 11.63 0.32
CA ILE A 234 -45.35 11.57 1.66
C ILE A 234 -46.45 12.62 1.80
N ILE A 235 -46.23 13.84 1.28
CA ILE A 235 -47.23 14.92 1.32
C ILE A 235 -48.36 14.66 0.30
N GLY A 236 -48.06 14.05 -0.84
CA GLY A 236 -49.06 13.65 -1.84
C GLY A 236 -50.03 12.56 -1.35
N GLN A 237 -49.64 11.73 -0.37
CA GLN A 237 -50.53 10.73 0.25
C GLN A 237 -51.38 11.29 1.40
N SER A 238 -51.08 12.46 1.95
CA SER A 238 -51.90 13.07 3.02
C SER A 238 -53.01 13.99 2.50
N LEU A 239 -53.08 14.19 1.18
CA LEU A 239 -54.07 15.04 0.49
C LEU A 239 -55.05 14.23 -0.39
N ALA A 240 -55.00 12.89 -0.32
CA ALA A 240 -55.97 11.97 -0.92
C ALA A 240 -56.64 11.16 0.20
#